data_AF-A0A3M0YSU4-F1
#
_entry.id   AF-A0A3M0YSU4-F1
#
_cell.length_a   1.000
_cell.length_b   1.000
_cell.length_c   1.000
_cell.angle_alpha   90.00
_cell.angle_beta   90.00
_cell.angle_gamma   90.00
#
_symmetry.space_group_name_H-M   'P 1'
#
loop_
_entity.id
_entity.type
_entity.pdbx_description
1 polymer ?
#
loop_
_entity_poly.entity_id
_entity_poly.type
_entity_poly.pdbx_seq_one_letter_code
_entity_poly.pdbx_strand_id
1 'polypeptide(L)'
;NYVLVVYEDEDERRPAITRRFVVAEGGVQIDARVVRPARVELSDTHQEVDFVVHHQGFQIRNPRTEVVAHVLQNGRWDNAVTGLTPLFVYRERLSFDYQDKVVFPAGKEFRYADLRSLRFPTEGVAWVEETPRGWEVGLLQDRIRAYAAYVERRDINGKFVIETHDDDDQDLEADYAHVFFSLYSPTEMEDVDVYLFGGLTDWELKPEFRMVYNPAVSAYVAKPLLKQGYYDYVYVTVPKGKEAPPDWSETEGDWYETENEYTILVYYRPFGARYDRLIGATTISSRR
;
A
#
# COMPACT_ATOMS: atom_id res chain seq x y z
N ASN A 1 7.33 13.81 -12.55
CA ASN A 1 6.21 12.85 -12.38
C ASN A 1 5.52 12.68 -13.70
N TYR A 2 5.13 11.45 -13.99
CA TYR A 2 4.59 11.06 -15.28
C TYR A 2 3.26 10.33 -15.08
N VAL A 3 2.39 10.46 -16.08
CA VAL A 3 1.17 9.70 -16.18
C VAL A 3 1.20 9.01 -17.54
N LEU A 4 1.21 7.68 -17.52
CA LEU A 4 0.91 6.87 -18.68
C LEU A 4 -0.61 6.86 -18.85
N VAL A 5 -1.08 7.21 -20.04
CA VAL A 5 -2.50 7.18 -20.40
C VAL A 5 -2.63 6.26 -21.60
N VAL A 6 -3.49 5.25 -21.47
CA VAL A 6 -3.80 4.27 -22.52
C VAL A 6 -5.24 4.50 -22.97
N TYR A 7 -5.44 4.56 -24.27
CA TYR A 7 -6.74 4.73 -24.91
C TYR A 7 -7.09 3.46 -25.71
N GLU A 8 -8.38 3.21 -25.90
CA GLU A 8 -8.82 2.24 -26.92
C GLU A 8 -8.71 2.90 -28.30
N ASP A 9 -8.33 2.10 -29.32
CA ASP A 9 -7.83 2.52 -30.64
C ASP A 9 -8.55 3.72 -31.30
N GLU A 10 -9.86 3.89 -31.10
CA GLU A 10 -10.67 4.92 -31.75
C GLU A 10 -11.27 5.99 -30.82
N ASP A 11 -11.09 5.90 -29.49
CA ASP A 11 -11.63 6.86 -28.51
C ASP A 11 -10.54 7.52 -27.66
N GLU A 12 -9.83 8.50 -28.26
CA GLU A 12 -8.87 9.34 -27.53
C GLU A 12 -9.50 10.25 -26.46
N ARG A 13 -10.85 10.26 -26.32
CA ARG A 13 -11.53 11.12 -25.35
C ARG A 13 -11.70 10.46 -23.99
N ARG A 14 -11.69 9.13 -23.94
CA ARG A 14 -11.88 8.37 -22.69
C ARG A 14 -10.72 7.41 -22.49
N PRO A 15 -9.85 7.67 -21.50
CA PRO A 15 -8.73 6.76 -21.23
C PRO A 15 -9.27 5.43 -20.70
N ALA A 16 -8.74 4.33 -21.23
CA ALA A 16 -8.99 2.98 -20.75
C ALA A 16 -8.26 2.73 -19.43
N ILE A 17 -6.98 3.14 -19.35
CA ILE A 17 -6.14 2.97 -18.16
C ILE A 17 -5.28 4.23 -17.97
N THR A 18 -5.11 4.65 -16.72
CA THR A 18 -4.07 5.61 -16.35
C THR A 18 -3.17 5.03 -15.27
N ARG A 19 -1.85 5.26 -15.38
CA ARG A 19 -0.86 4.83 -14.39
C ARG A 19 0.13 5.94 -14.12
N ARG A 20 0.34 6.25 -12.84
CA ARG A 20 1.31 7.26 -12.38
C ARG A 20 2.64 6.58 -12.08
N PHE A 21 3.73 7.23 -12.48
CA PHE A 21 5.07 6.81 -12.10
C PHE A 21 6.01 8.01 -11.98
N VAL A 22 7.15 7.81 -11.35
CA VAL A 22 8.16 8.85 -11.14
C VAL A 22 9.51 8.36 -11.68
N VAL A 23 10.35 9.29 -12.13
CA VAL A 23 11.69 8.99 -12.66
C VAL A 23 12.67 9.87 -11.91
N ALA A 24 13.62 9.26 -11.20
CA ALA A 24 14.61 9.96 -10.40
C ALA A 24 15.91 10.17 -11.20
N GLU A 25 16.53 11.33 -11.05
CA GLU A 25 17.77 11.70 -11.74
C GLU A 25 19.04 11.18 -11.06
N GLY A 26 18.96 10.79 -9.78
CA GLY A 26 20.11 10.30 -9.01
C GLY A 26 21.14 11.38 -8.67
N GLY A 27 20.73 12.63 -8.51
CA GLY A 27 21.59 13.78 -8.25
C GLY A 27 21.96 14.03 -6.78
N VAL A 28 21.31 13.34 -5.84
CA VAL A 28 21.58 13.44 -4.39
C VAL A 28 21.52 12.06 -3.73
N GLN A 29 22.22 11.90 -2.61
CA GLN A 29 22.13 10.72 -1.75
C GLN A 29 21.15 11.00 -0.59
N ILE A 30 20.38 9.98 -0.19
CA ILE A 30 19.42 10.07 0.91
C ILE A 30 19.75 8.97 1.90
N ASP A 31 20.12 9.37 3.12
CA ASP A 31 20.35 8.46 4.23
C ASP A 31 19.15 8.56 5.17
N ALA A 32 18.49 7.44 5.45
CA ALA A 32 17.24 7.41 6.19
C ALA A 32 17.21 6.25 7.20
N ARG A 33 16.36 6.38 8.21
CA ARG A 33 16.13 5.34 9.22
C ARG A 33 14.68 5.38 9.70
N VAL A 34 14.21 4.23 10.17
CA VAL A 34 12.92 4.11 10.87
C VAL A 34 13.18 4.04 12.37
N VAL A 35 12.47 4.85 13.15
CA VAL A 35 12.58 4.94 14.60
C VAL A 35 11.21 4.90 15.25
N ARG A 36 11.18 4.69 16.57
CA ARG A 36 9.96 4.86 17.36
C ARG A 36 9.65 6.37 17.47
N PRO A 37 8.38 6.77 17.29
CA PRO A 37 7.99 8.16 17.47
C PRO A 37 8.29 8.68 18.88
N ALA A 38 8.51 10.00 18.99
CA ALA A 38 8.77 10.64 20.28
C ALA A 38 7.56 10.58 21.21
N ARG A 39 6.33 10.60 20.66
CA ARG A 39 5.10 10.41 21.43
C ARG A 39 4.97 8.98 21.95
N VAL A 40 5.02 8.83 23.27
CA VAL A 40 4.89 7.56 23.99
C VAL A 40 3.63 6.77 23.60
N GLU A 41 2.50 7.46 23.39
CA GLU A 41 1.22 6.85 22.96
C GLU A 41 1.31 6.13 21.60
N LEU A 42 2.23 6.55 20.74
CA LEU A 42 2.42 6.03 19.39
C LEU A 42 3.61 5.08 19.29
N SER A 43 4.44 5.01 20.34
CA SER A 43 5.72 4.29 20.35
C SER A 43 5.58 2.82 19.94
N ASP A 44 4.49 2.15 20.31
CA ASP A 44 4.27 0.72 20.05
C ASP A 44 3.39 0.43 18.82
N THR A 45 2.81 1.46 18.21
CA THR A 45 1.83 1.33 17.12
C THR A 45 2.27 2.03 15.84
N HIS A 46 3.17 2.99 15.90
CA HIS A 46 3.54 3.80 14.74
C HIS A 46 5.05 3.76 14.50
N GLN A 47 5.44 4.05 13.27
CA GLN A 47 6.81 4.15 12.81
C GLN A 47 7.09 5.59 12.35
N GLU A 48 8.22 6.17 12.78
CA GLU A 48 8.68 7.50 12.37
C GLU A 48 9.87 7.36 11.41
N VAL A 49 9.90 8.18 10.35
CA VAL A 49 10.95 8.17 9.34
C VAL A 49 11.79 9.45 9.42
N ASP A 50 13.04 9.29 9.86
CA ASP A 50 14.05 10.33 9.84
C ASP A 50 14.93 10.20 8.61
N PHE A 51 15.29 11.31 7.97
CA PHE A 51 16.24 11.27 6.87
C PHE A 51 17.06 12.55 6.68
N VAL A 52 18.21 12.37 6.04
CA VAL A 52 19.14 13.43 5.64
C VAL A 52 19.41 13.33 4.14
N VAL A 53 19.30 14.45 3.46
CA VAL A 53 19.64 14.56 2.03
C VAL A 53 21.03 15.16 1.89
N HIS A 54 21.93 14.40 1.30
CA HIS A 54 23.31 14.74 0.99
C HIS A 54 23.40 15.26 -0.45
N HIS A 55 23.81 16.52 -0.60
CA HIS A 55 23.78 17.22 -1.89
C HIS A 55 25.17 17.74 -2.31
N GLN A 56 26.24 17.02 -1.97
CA GLN A 56 27.60 17.36 -2.40
C GLN A 56 27.68 17.44 -3.93
N GLY A 57 28.23 18.53 -4.44
CA GLY A 57 28.30 18.78 -5.88
C GLY A 57 26.98 19.24 -6.53
N PHE A 58 25.86 19.24 -5.79
CA PHE A 58 24.58 19.76 -6.26
C PHE A 58 24.26 21.11 -5.60
N GLN A 59 24.22 22.18 -6.39
CA GLN A 59 24.01 23.53 -5.87
C GLN A 59 22.52 23.82 -5.61
N ILE A 60 22.18 24.04 -4.34
CA ILE A 60 20.85 24.44 -3.89
C ILE A 60 20.99 25.82 -3.24
N ARG A 61 20.28 26.84 -3.73
CA ARG A 61 20.45 28.22 -3.29
C ARG A 61 19.57 28.55 -2.10
N ASN A 62 18.32 28.10 -2.14
CA ASN A 62 17.37 28.28 -1.05
C ASN A 62 16.66 26.96 -0.73
N PRO A 63 17.29 26.06 0.05
CA PRO A 63 16.75 24.72 0.28
C PRO A 63 15.36 24.69 0.91
N ARG A 64 14.97 25.72 1.68
CA ARG A 64 13.65 25.77 2.33
C ARG A 64 12.51 26.02 1.34
N THR A 65 12.79 26.59 0.17
CA THR A 65 11.79 26.89 -0.86
C THR A 65 11.98 26.08 -2.12
N GLU A 66 13.20 25.64 -2.40
CA GLU A 66 13.54 24.90 -3.61
C GLU A 66 13.46 23.39 -3.44
N VAL A 67 13.49 22.86 -2.19
CA VAL A 67 13.47 21.42 -1.93
C VAL A 67 12.18 21.03 -1.22
N VAL A 68 11.50 20.02 -1.76
CA VAL A 68 10.32 19.39 -1.16
C VAL A 68 10.51 17.89 -1.15
N ALA A 69 10.24 17.25 -0.02
CA ALA A 69 10.28 15.80 0.11
C ALA A 69 8.90 15.21 0.36
N HIS A 70 8.74 13.95 -0.06
CA HIS A 70 7.56 13.13 0.20
C HIS A 70 8.01 11.77 0.71
N VAL A 71 7.25 11.16 1.62
CA VAL A 71 7.51 9.82 2.17
C VAL A 71 6.26 8.96 1.98
N LEU A 72 6.44 7.80 1.37
CA LEU A 72 5.38 6.84 1.06
C LEU A 72 5.65 5.54 1.83
N GLN A 73 4.64 5.03 2.53
CA GLN A 73 4.68 3.70 3.16
C GLN A 73 4.20 2.66 2.15
N ASN A 74 4.96 1.59 1.93
CA ASN A 74 4.66 0.47 1.03
C ASN A 74 4.29 0.91 -0.41
N GLY A 75 4.87 2.03 -0.87
CA GLY A 75 4.59 2.61 -2.20
C GLY A 75 3.22 3.29 -2.34
N ARG A 76 2.54 3.55 -1.21
CA ARG A 76 1.20 4.11 -1.20
C ARG A 76 1.19 5.63 -1.27
N TRP A 77 0.34 6.13 -2.15
CA TRP A 77 0.11 7.56 -2.31
C TRP A 77 -1.04 8.08 -1.44
N ASP A 78 -1.98 7.20 -1.05
CA ASP A 78 -3.17 7.58 -0.29
C ASP A 78 -2.83 8.06 1.13
N ASN A 79 -1.77 7.51 1.74
CA ASN A 79 -1.31 7.88 3.08
C ASN A 79 0.05 8.61 3.08
N ALA A 80 0.52 9.08 1.92
CA ALA A 80 1.83 9.70 1.81
C ALA A 80 1.95 10.99 2.62
N VAL A 81 3.05 11.17 3.35
CA VAL A 81 3.39 12.44 3.99
C VAL A 81 4.10 13.31 2.95
N THR A 82 3.48 14.44 2.58
CA THR A 82 3.90 15.27 1.44
C THR A 82 4.26 16.69 1.86
N GLY A 83 4.97 17.42 0.99
CA GLY A 83 5.23 18.84 1.22
C GLY A 83 6.26 19.11 2.32
N LEU A 84 7.14 18.16 2.62
CA LEU A 84 8.15 18.31 3.66
C LEU A 84 9.26 19.24 3.17
N THR A 85 9.58 20.26 3.97
CA THR A 85 10.76 21.12 3.75
C THR A 85 11.88 20.73 4.72
N PRO A 86 13.15 21.06 4.48
CA PRO A 86 14.21 20.75 5.43
C PRO A 86 13.99 21.46 6.78
N LEU A 87 14.12 20.75 7.91
CA LEU A 87 14.09 21.36 9.24
C LEU A 87 15.37 22.15 9.48
N PHE A 88 16.52 21.53 9.24
CA PHE A 88 17.84 22.17 9.32
C PHE A 88 18.58 22.12 7.98
N VAL A 89 19.27 23.21 7.68
CA VAL A 89 20.04 23.38 6.44
C VAL A 89 21.51 23.55 6.79
N TYR A 90 22.34 22.62 6.33
CA TYR A 90 23.79 22.70 6.41
C TYR A 90 24.38 22.92 5.00
N ARG A 91 25.69 23.13 4.91
CA ARG A 91 26.37 23.43 3.64
C ARG A 91 26.14 22.39 2.54
N GLU A 92 26.11 21.11 2.92
CA GLU A 92 26.04 19.97 1.98
C GLU A 92 25.01 18.91 2.43
N ARG A 93 24.18 19.26 3.43
CA ARG A 93 23.20 18.34 4.02
C ARG A 93 21.92 19.07 4.40
N LEU A 94 20.78 18.44 4.14
CA LEU A 94 19.46 18.89 4.55
C LEU A 94 18.87 17.86 5.50
N SER A 95 18.54 18.27 6.73
CA SER A 95 17.95 17.36 7.73
C SER A 95 16.43 17.47 7.73
N PHE A 96 15.78 16.31 7.73
CA PHE A 96 14.33 16.11 7.86
C PHE A 96 14.02 15.24 9.08
N ASP A 97 14.75 15.48 10.18
CA ASP A 97 14.51 14.88 11.50
C ASP A 97 13.42 15.70 12.19
N TYR A 98 12.18 15.23 12.14
CA TYR A 98 11.01 15.92 12.65
C TYR A 98 10.40 15.13 13.79
N GLN A 99 10.15 15.79 14.92
CA GLN A 99 9.33 15.20 15.97
C GLN A 99 7.88 15.05 15.51
N ASP A 100 7.41 13.80 15.44
CA ASP A 100 6.01 13.42 15.24
C ASP A 100 5.35 13.92 13.93
N LYS A 101 6.14 14.26 12.89
CA LYS A 101 5.60 14.76 11.60
C LYS A 101 5.59 13.71 10.50
N VAL A 102 6.61 12.86 10.46
CA VAL A 102 6.77 11.82 9.43
C VAL A 102 6.47 10.48 10.07
N VAL A 103 5.27 10.37 10.64
CA VAL A 103 4.82 9.23 11.44
C VAL A 103 3.68 8.52 10.72
N PHE A 104 3.78 7.20 10.64
CA PHE A 104 2.81 6.33 9.98
C PHE A 104 2.29 5.28 10.96
N PRO A 105 0.99 4.93 10.93
CA PRO A 105 0.52 3.71 11.56
C PRO A 105 1.31 2.51 11.00
N ALA A 106 1.88 1.70 11.88
CA ALA A 106 2.77 0.62 11.46
C ALA A 106 2.01 -0.55 10.82
N GLY A 107 0.71 -0.68 11.09
CA GLY A 107 -0.12 -1.76 10.61
C GLY A 107 0.35 -3.12 11.10
N LYS A 108 0.04 -4.14 10.31
CA LYS A 108 0.46 -5.54 10.51
C LYS A 108 0.80 -6.15 9.16
N GLU A 109 1.65 -7.18 9.15
CA GLU A 109 1.97 -7.94 7.95
C GLU A 109 0.69 -8.32 7.19
N PHE A 110 0.64 -8.05 5.90
CA PHE A 110 -0.52 -8.27 5.04
C PHE A 110 -0.97 -9.74 5.12
N ARG A 111 -2.27 -9.96 4.95
CA ARG A 111 -2.80 -11.30 4.66
C ARG A 111 -2.45 -11.61 3.22
N TYR A 112 -2.45 -12.89 2.86
CA TYR A 112 -2.22 -13.27 1.47
C TYR A 112 -3.25 -14.27 0.99
N ALA A 113 -3.51 -14.26 -0.32
CA ALA A 113 -4.27 -15.26 -1.04
C ALA A 113 -3.39 -15.81 -2.15
N ASP A 114 -3.06 -17.11 -2.07
CA ASP A 114 -2.28 -17.80 -3.09
C ASP A 114 -3.21 -18.45 -4.11
N LEU A 115 -3.51 -17.75 -5.20
CA LEU A 115 -4.43 -18.19 -6.26
C LEU A 115 -3.66 -18.73 -7.47
N ARG A 116 -2.39 -19.09 -7.31
CA ARG A 116 -1.53 -19.52 -8.42
C ARG A 116 -1.90 -20.90 -8.97
N SER A 117 -2.75 -21.66 -8.29
CA SER A 117 -3.37 -22.86 -8.85
C SER A 117 -4.89 -22.83 -8.65
N LEU A 118 -5.62 -23.18 -9.72
CA LEU A 118 -7.05 -23.43 -9.69
C LEU A 118 -7.36 -24.93 -9.74
N ARG A 119 -6.34 -25.78 -9.84
CA ARG A 119 -6.50 -27.25 -9.89
C ARG A 119 -6.63 -27.87 -8.50
N PHE A 120 -6.13 -27.21 -7.46
CA PHE A 120 -6.22 -27.68 -6.09
C PHE A 120 -6.15 -26.51 -5.07
N PRO A 121 -6.69 -26.68 -3.86
CA PRO A 121 -6.54 -25.69 -2.79
C PRO A 121 -5.08 -25.55 -2.33
N THR A 122 -4.55 -24.33 -2.39
CA THR A 122 -3.26 -23.91 -1.82
C THR A 122 -3.41 -23.50 -0.34
N GLU A 123 -2.33 -23.01 0.28
CA GLU A 123 -2.40 -22.50 1.65
C GLU A 123 -3.38 -21.32 1.76
N GLY A 124 -4.26 -21.36 2.77
CA GLY A 124 -5.29 -20.33 2.96
C GLY A 124 -6.54 -20.52 2.09
N VAL A 125 -6.53 -21.44 1.13
CA VAL A 125 -7.68 -21.78 0.29
C VAL A 125 -8.44 -22.96 0.89
N ALA A 126 -9.75 -22.78 1.10
CA ALA A 126 -10.64 -23.80 1.62
C ALA A 126 -11.10 -24.78 0.53
N TRP A 127 -11.40 -24.25 -0.67
CA TRP A 127 -11.88 -25.05 -1.79
C TRP A 127 -11.67 -24.29 -3.12
N VAL A 128 -11.64 -25.06 -4.20
CA VAL A 128 -11.66 -24.56 -5.58
C VAL A 128 -12.68 -25.38 -6.36
N GLU A 129 -13.52 -24.72 -7.16
CA GLU A 129 -14.58 -25.35 -7.93
C GLU A 129 -14.64 -24.77 -9.34
N GLU A 130 -14.69 -25.65 -10.35
CA GLU A 130 -15.00 -25.27 -11.72
C GLU A 130 -16.52 -25.24 -11.90
N THR A 131 -17.06 -24.08 -12.27
CA THR A 131 -18.49 -23.93 -12.56
C THR A 131 -18.71 -23.62 -14.04
N PRO A 132 -19.95 -23.74 -14.56
CA PRO A 132 -20.25 -23.30 -15.93
C PRO A 132 -19.98 -21.81 -16.20
N ARG A 133 -19.71 -20.99 -15.17
CA ARG A 133 -19.38 -19.56 -15.28
C ARG A 133 -17.89 -19.26 -15.08
N GLY A 134 -17.05 -20.30 -15.00
CA GLY A 134 -15.64 -20.20 -14.68
C GLY A 134 -15.33 -20.68 -13.26
N TRP A 135 -14.11 -20.38 -12.80
CA TRP A 135 -13.61 -20.82 -11.52
C TRP A 135 -14.18 -20.03 -10.35
N GLU A 136 -14.46 -20.74 -9.26
CA GLU A 136 -14.79 -20.19 -7.97
C GLU A 136 -13.77 -20.70 -6.93
N VAL A 137 -13.27 -19.79 -6.07
CA VAL A 137 -12.28 -20.11 -5.04
C VAL A 137 -12.76 -19.59 -3.70
N GLY A 138 -12.86 -20.45 -2.69
CA GLY A 138 -13.18 -20.04 -1.33
C GLY A 138 -11.94 -19.96 -0.45
N LEU A 139 -11.68 -18.79 0.14
CA LEU A 139 -10.63 -18.66 1.15
C LEU A 139 -11.11 -19.14 2.53
N LEU A 140 -10.18 -19.52 3.39
CA LEU A 140 -10.45 -19.75 4.81
C LEU A 140 -10.98 -18.44 5.44
N GLN A 141 -11.91 -18.59 6.38
CA GLN A 141 -12.49 -17.44 7.06
C GLN A 141 -11.45 -16.74 7.95
N ASP A 142 -11.23 -15.46 7.69
CA ASP A 142 -10.38 -14.59 8.46
C ASP A 142 -11.02 -14.16 9.77
N ARG A 143 -10.18 -13.73 10.71
CA ARG A 143 -10.59 -13.10 11.96
C ARG A 143 -9.92 -11.74 12.11
N ILE A 144 -10.63 -10.82 12.76
CA ILE A 144 -10.06 -9.57 13.25
C ILE A 144 -8.86 -9.88 14.13
N ARG A 145 -7.73 -9.23 13.87
CA ARG A 145 -6.45 -9.47 14.54
C ARG A 145 -5.82 -8.20 15.13
N ALA A 146 -6.60 -7.12 15.22
CA ALA A 146 -6.20 -5.84 15.83
C ALA A 146 -5.56 -5.99 17.21
N TYR A 147 -6.18 -6.80 18.06
CA TYR A 147 -5.72 -7.06 19.44
C TYR A 147 -4.95 -8.38 19.60
N ALA A 148 -4.74 -9.12 18.51
CA ALA A 148 -3.98 -10.36 18.57
C ALA A 148 -2.48 -10.03 18.65
N ALA A 149 -1.73 -10.80 19.44
CA ALA A 149 -0.29 -10.65 19.55
C ALA A 149 0.39 -10.59 18.16
N TYR A 150 1.47 -9.82 18.08
CA TYR A 150 2.25 -9.74 16.85
C TYR A 150 2.90 -11.09 16.53
N VAL A 151 2.77 -11.49 15.27
CA VAL A 151 3.42 -12.69 14.73
C VAL A 151 4.05 -12.26 13.43
N GLU A 152 5.37 -12.38 13.37
CA GLU A 152 6.14 -12.10 12.16
C GLU A 152 5.74 -13.08 11.06
N ARG A 153 5.42 -12.52 9.90
CA ARG A 153 5.13 -13.22 8.66
C ARG A 153 5.82 -12.45 7.54
N ARG A 154 6.29 -13.16 6.52
CA ARG A 154 6.76 -12.52 5.30
C ARG A 154 5.58 -12.25 4.38
N ASP A 155 5.53 -11.04 3.86
CA ASP A 155 4.59 -10.62 2.84
C ASP A 155 5.37 -9.91 1.71
N ILE A 156 4.64 -9.33 0.77
CA ILE A 156 5.18 -8.47 -0.28
C ILE A 156 4.69 -7.02 -0.12
N ASN A 157 4.47 -6.59 1.12
CA ASN A 157 4.05 -5.24 1.52
C ASN A 157 2.79 -4.76 0.78
N GLY A 158 1.80 -5.62 0.62
CA GLY A 158 0.51 -5.26 0.01
C GLY A 158 0.50 -5.33 -1.51
N LYS A 159 1.59 -5.81 -2.14
CA LYS A 159 1.68 -5.99 -3.59
C LYS A 159 0.95 -7.27 -4.02
N PHE A 160 0.89 -7.49 -5.33
CA PHE A 160 0.47 -8.77 -5.89
C PHE A 160 1.38 -9.17 -7.06
N VAL A 161 1.40 -10.45 -7.37
CA VAL A 161 2.15 -11.03 -8.50
C VAL A 161 1.19 -11.90 -9.29
N ILE A 162 0.99 -11.57 -10.57
CA ILE A 162 0.26 -12.43 -11.49
C ILE A 162 1.17 -13.57 -11.87
N GLU A 163 0.74 -14.80 -11.57
CA GLU A 163 1.50 -16.01 -11.79
C GLU A 163 0.54 -17.20 -11.79
N THR A 164 0.80 -18.19 -12.64
CA THR A 164 0.13 -19.51 -12.57
C THR A 164 1.17 -20.61 -12.43
N HIS A 165 0.84 -21.63 -11.64
CA HIS A 165 1.58 -22.89 -11.52
C HIS A 165 0.92 -24.03 -12.33
N ASP A 166 -0.21 -23.74 -12.96
CA ASP A 166 -0.98 -24.74 -13.69
C ASP A 166 -0.44 -24.95 -15.11
N ASP A 167 0.22 -23.94 -15.69
CA ASP A 167 0.69 -23.92 -17.08
C ASP A 167 2.09 -23.29 -17.23
N ASP A 168 2.68 -23.39 -18.42
CA ASP A 168 4.10 -23.07 -18.68
C ASP A 168 4.31 -21.57 -18.99
N ASP A 169 3.35 -20.87 -19.60
CA ASP A 169 3.41 -19.42 -19.89
C ASP A 169 2.55 -18.62 -18.91
N GLN A 170 3.20 -18.19 -17.82
CA GLN A 170 2.53 -17.54 -16.70
C GLN A 170 1.84 -16.21 -17.05
N ASP A 171 2.35 -15.47 -18.05
CA ASP A 171 1.84 -14.14 -18.40
C ASP A 171 0.57 -14.22 -19.26
N LEU A 172 0.47 -15.23 -20.12
CA LEU A 172 -0.61 -15.39 -21.09
C LEU A 172 -1.68 -16.41 -20.67
N GLU A 173 -1.35 -17.38 -19.81
CA GLU A 173 -2.23 -18.53 -19.54
C GLU A 173 -2.95 -18.45 -18.18
N ALA A 174 -2.60 -17.48 -17.32
CA ALA A 174 -3.30 -17.27 -16.06
C ALA A 174 -4.79 -16.90 -16.28
N ASP A 175 -5.69 -17.68 -15.67
CA ASP A 175 -7.14 -17.51 -15.78
C ASP A 175 -7.70 -16.58 -14.69
N TYR A 176 -8.99 -16.29 -14.72
CA TYR A 176 -9.73 -15.55 -13.71
C TYR A 176 -10.65 -16.45 -12.88
N ALA A 177 -10.74 -16.15 -11.58
CA ALA A 177 -11.63 -16.81 -10.65
C ALA A 177 -12.43 -15.80 -9.81
N HIS A 178 -13.67 -16.16 -9.48
CA HIS A 178 -14.43 -15.46 -8.45
C HIS A 178 -13.96 -15.93 -7.07
N VAL A 179 -13.38 -15.02 -6.29
CA VAL A 179 -12.73 -15.37 -5.02
C VAL A 179 -13.59 -14.93 -3.86
N PHE A 180 -14.02 -15.87 -3.02
CA PHE A 180 -14.82 -15.61 -1.84
C PHE A 180 -13.92 -15.28 -0.65
N PHE A 181 -13.95 -14.03 -0.23
CA PHE A 181 -13.34 -13.56 1.01
C PHE A 181 -14.37 -13.55 2.13
N SER A 182 -13.96 -13.91 3.34
CA SER A 182 -14.82 -13.88 4.52
C SER A 182 -14.04 -13.39 5.74
N LEU A 183 -14.53 -12.32 6.38
CA LEU A 183 -14.03 -11.82 7.65
C LEU A 183 -15.08 -12.06 8.74
N TYR A 184 -14.77 -12.93 9.70
CA TYR A 184 -15.63 -13.20 10.85
C TYR A 184 -15.78 -11.95 11.72
N SER A 185 -17.04 -11.59 12.00
CA SER A 185 -17.42 -10.55 12.96
C SER A 185 -18.72 -10.97 13.63
N PRO A 186 -18.79 -11.08 14.98
CA PRO A 186 -19.99 -11.56 15.66
C PRO A 186 -21.21 -10.66 15.43
N THR A 187 -20.99 -9.39 15.15
CA THR A 187 -22.00 -8.39 14.80
C THR A 187 -21.54 -7.55 13.61
N GLU A 188 -22.48 -6.89 12.94
CA GLU A 188 -22.13 -5.81 12.01
C GLU A 188 -21.40 -4.70 12.78
N MET A 189 -20.43 -4.07 12.14
CA MET A 189 -19.69 -2.93 12.68
C MET A 189 -20.54 -1.68 12.51
N GLU A 190 -20.60 -0.87 13.55
CA GLU A 190 -21.45 0.32 13.59
C GLU A 190 -20.87 1.43 12.71
N ASP A 191 -21.72 2.06 11.90
CA ASP A 191 -21.41 3.26 11.10
C ASP A 191 -20.17 3.19 10.19
N VAL A 192 -19.68 2.00 9.84
CA VAL A 192 -18.55 1.82 8.92
C VAL A 192 -18.85 0.83 7.80
N ASP A 193 -18.27 1.07 6.62
CA ASP A 193 -18.20 0.11 5.53
C ASP A 193 -16.84 -0.61 5.56
N VAL A 194 -16.85 -1.92 5.30
CA VAL A 194 -15.65 -2.77 5.26
C VAL A 194 -15.25 -3.04 3.83
N TYR A 195 -13.97 -2.92 3.50
CA TYR A 195 -13.42 -3.18 2.18
C TYR A 195 -12.22 -4.13 2.26
N LEU A 196 -12.06 -4.95 1.22
CA LEU A 196 -10.75 -5.52 0.88
C LEU A 196 -9.87 -4.40 0.31
N PHE A 197 -8.61 -4.37 0.71
CA PHE A 197 -7.71 -3.28 0.36
C PHE A 197 -6.27 -3.78 0.18
N GLY A 198 -5.57 -3.21 -0.80
CA GLY A 198 -4.21 -3.60 -1.14
C GLY A 198 -3.83 -3.10 -2.53
N GLY A 199 -2.68 -3.55 -3.04
CA GLY A 199 -2.29 -3.35 -4.43
C GLY A 199 -3.30 -3.93 -5.42
N LEU A 200 -4.03 -4.98 -5.01
CA LEU A 200 -5.12 -5.58 -5.78
C LEU A 200 -6.27 -4.59 -6.10
N THR A 201 -6.43 -3.55 -5.28
CA THR A 201 -7.44 -2.49 -5.48
C THR A 201 -6.82 -1.19 -5.99
N ASP A 202 -5.55 -1.19 -6.42
CA ASP A 202 -4.75 0.01 -6.68
C ASP A 202 -4.71 0.98 -5.48
N TRP A 203 -4.86 0.48 -4.25
CA TRP A 203 -5.00 1.28 -3.03
C TRP A 203 -6.20 2.26 -3.05
N GLU A 204 -7.27 1.88 -3.75
CA GLU A 204 -8.52 2.64 -3.83
C GLU A 204 -9.70 1.88 -3.21
N LEU A 205 -10.69 2.62 -2.73
CA LEU A 205 -11.95 2.09 -2.20
C LEU A 205 -12.93 1.79 -3.35
N LYS A 206 -12.73 0.63 -3.96
CA LYS A 206 -13.50 0.19 -5.13
C LYS A 206 -14.79 -0.55 -4.71
N PRO A 207 -15.98 -0.21 -5.26
CA PRO A 207 -17.25 -0.84 -4.87
C PRO A 207 -17.27 -2.37 -4.98
N GLU A 208 -16.58 -2.94 -5.96
CA GLU A 208 -16.46 -4.38 -6.18
C GLU A 208 -15.66 -5.12 -5.09
N PHE A 209 -14.91 -4.37 -4.27
CA PHE A 209 -14.16 -4.88 -3.12
C PHE A 209 -14.82 -4.54 -1.76
N ARG A 210 -15.99 -3.89 -1.78
CA ARG A 210 -16.80 -3.66 -0.57
C ARG A 210 -17.35 -4.99 -0.07
N MET A 211 -17.22 -5.23 1.22
CA MET A 211 -17.78 -6.42 1.86
C MET A 211 -19.18 -6.15 2.40
N VAL A 212 -20.02 -7.18 2.35
CA VAL A 212 -21.39 -7.14 2.87
C VAL A 212 -21.49 -8.03 4.09
N TYR A 213 -22.02 -7.51 5.19
CA TYR A 213 -22.26 -8.31 6.39
C TYR A 213 -23.40 -9.30 6.15
N ASN A 214 -23.14 -10.58 6.43
CA ASN A 214 -24.12 -11.64 6.37
C ASN A 214 -24.36 -12.22 7.78
N PRO A 215 -25.52 -11.93 8.40
CA PRO A 215 -25.81 -12.40 9.76
C PRO A 215 -25.98 -13.92 9.87
N ALA A 216 -26.26 -14.63 8.77
CA ALA A 216 -26.40 -16.09 8.79
C ALA A 216 -25.07 -16.82 9.03
N VAL A 217 -23.95 -16.17 8.72
CA VAL A 217 -22.59 -16.72 8.88
C VAL A 217 -21.71 -15.87 9.80
N SER A 218 -22.29 -14.82 10.41
CA SER A 218 -21.59 -13.86 11.28
C SER A 218 -20.27 -13.37 10.67
N ALA A 219 -20.33 -12.92 9.41
CA ALA A 219 -19.15 -12.51 8.68
C ALA A 219 -19.47 -11.47 7.61
N TYR A 220 -18.48 -10.63 7.33
CA TYR A 220 -18.41 -9.85 6.11
C TYR A 220 -17.94 -10.73 4.96
N VAL A 221 -18.60 -10.64 3.81
CA VAL A 221 -18.25 -11.43 2.61
C VAL A 221 -18.11 -10.54 1.38
N ALA A 222 -17.17 -10.88 0.51
CA ALA A 222 -17.00 -10.27 -0.81
C ALA A 222 -16.62 -11.34 -1.84
N LYS A 223 -16.99 -11.10 -3.10
CA LYS A 223 -16.69 -12.00 -4.23
C LYS A 223 -16.13 -11.24 -5.44
N PRO A 224 -14.95 -10.62 -5.36
CA PRO A 224 -14.31 -10.01 -6.51
C PRO A 224 -13.85 -11.07 -7.53
N LEU A 225 -13.73 -10.63 -8.78
CA LEU A 225 -13.08 -11.40 -9.85
C LEU A 225 -11.58 -11.06 -9.86
N LEU A 226 -10.73 -12.06 -9.62
CA LEU A 226 -9.27 -11.91 -9.59
C LEU A 226 -8.62 -12.85 -10.60
N LYS A 227 -7.49 -12.43 -11.17
CA LYS A 227 -6.66 -13.30 -12.01
C LYS A 227 -5.86 -14.25 -11.10
N GLN A 228 -5.37 -15.38 -11.63
CA GLN A 228 -4.42 -16.22 -10.88
C GLN A 228 -3.18 -15.41 -10.47
N GLY A 229 -2.73 -15.64 -9.26
CA GLY A 229 -1.60 -14.90 -8.70
C GLY A 229 -1.52 -14.99 -7.17
N TYR A 230 -0.48 -14.39 -6.63
CA TYR A 230 -0.29 -14.20 -5.20
C TYR A 230 -0.68 -12.77 -4.83
N TYR A 231 -1.62 -12.59 -3.91
CA TYR A 231 -2.17 -11.29 -3.54
C TYR A 231 -2.01 -11.02 -2.06
N ASP A 232 -1.33 -9.94 -1.70
CA ASP A 232 -1.45 -9.40 -0.36
C ASP A 232 -2.70 -8.53 -0.23
N TYR A 233 -3.38 -8.62 0.92
CA TYR A 233 -4.55 -7.82 1.23
C TYR A 233 -4.70 -7.57 2.73
N VAL A 234 -5.52 -6.57 3.05
CA VAL A 234 -6.01 -6.28 4.40
C VAL A 234 -7.48 -5.90 4.33
N TYR A 235 -8.13 -5.92 5.49
CA TYR A 235 -9.46 -5.35 5.66
C TYR A 235 -9.34 -3.93 6.21
N VAL A 236 -10.04 -2.98 5.59
CA VAL A 236 -10.11 -1.59 6.07
C VAL A 236 -11.55 -1.18 6.31
N THR A 237 -11.75 -0.27 7.26
CA THR A 237 -13.03 0.36 7.56
C THR A 237 -13.02 1.82 7.10
N VAL A 238 -14.19 2.30 6.69
CA VAL A 238 -14.42 3.71 6.36
C VAL A 238 -15.79 4.15 6.89
N PRO A 239 -15.91 5.32 7.55
CA PRO A 239 -17.21 5.83 8.01
C PRO A 239 -18.26 5.92 6.91
N LYS A 240 -19.46 5.37 7.17
CA LYS A 240 -20.60 5.40 6.23
C LYS A 240 -20.97 6.85 5.89
N GLY A 241 -21.09 7.13 4.58
CA GLY A 241 -21.56 8.43 4.09
C GLY A 241 -20.58 9.60 4.24
N LYS A 242 -19.30 9.32 4.55
CA LYS A 242 -18.25 10.35 4.62
C LYS A 242 -17.04 9.90 3.79
N GLU A 243 -16.41 10.85 3.12
CA GLU A 243 -15.07 10.63 2.59
C GLU A 243 -14.07 10.66 3.74
N ALA A 244 -13.36 9.55 3.91
CA ALA A 244 -12.34 9.37 4.94
C ALA A 244 -11.26 8.43 4.40
N PRO A 245 -10.00 8.56 4.88
CA PRO A 245 -8.97 7.61 4.54
C PRO A 245 -9.33 6.21 5.07
N PRO A 246 -8.92 5.14 4.37
CA PRO A 246 -9.09 3.77 4.87
C PRO A 246 -8.31 3.57 6.17
N ASP A 247 -8.96 2.93 7.16
CA ASP A 247 -8.37 2.60 8.46
C ASP A 247 -8.38 1.09 8.69
N TRP A 248 -7.26 0.52 9.13
CA TRP A 248 -7.15 -0.90 9.50
C TRP A 248 -7.01 -1.12 11.00
N SER A 249 -7.03 -0.06 11.82
CA SER A 249 -6.75 -0.13 13.25
C SER A 249 -7.70 -1.08 13.99
N GLU A 250 -8.98 -1.11 13.61
CA GLU A 250 -10.00 -1.99 14.22
C GLU A 250 -10.02 -3.42 13.68
N THR A 251 -9.44 -3.66 12.49
CA THR A 251 -9.45 -4.95 11.80
C THR A 251 -8.12 -5.69 11.94
N GLU A 252 -7.02 -5.02 11.57
CA GLU A 252 -5.66 -5.58 11.54
C GLU A 252 -4.82 -5.11 12.73
N GLY A 253 -5.03 -3.87 13.17
CA GLY A 253 -4.26 -3.21 14.22
C GLY A 253 -2.89 -2.72 13.77
N ASP A 254 -2.18 -2.12 14.71
CA ASP A 254 -0.91 -1.44 14.48
C ASP A 254 0.17 -1.93 15.45
N TRP A 255 1.29 -2.39 14.92
CA TRP A 255 2.41 -2.96 15.67
C TRP A 255 3.73 -2.41 15.15
N TYR A 256 4.52 -1.76 16.01
CA TYR A 256 5.80 -1.17 15.62
C TYR A 256 6.75 -2.16 14.93
N GLU A 257 6.70 -3.44 15.28
CA GLU A 257 7.57 -4.50 14.75
C GLU A 257 7.29 -4.88 13.29
N THR A 258 6.15 -4.44 12.72
CA THR A 258 5.74 -4.73 11.35
C THR A 258 6.78 -4.28 10.34
N GLU A 259 7.10 -5.15 9.37
CA GLU A 259 7.95 -4.76 8.24
C GLU A 259 7.17 -3.84 7.30
N ASN A 260 7.74 -2.68 7.01
CA ASN A 260 7.22 -1.76 5.99
C ASN A 260 8.39 -1.23 5.16
N GLU A 261 8.11 -0.92 3.90
CA GLU A 261 9.02 -0.19 3.01
C GLU A 261 8.67 1.29 3.01
N TYR A 262 9.63 2.18 3.27
CA TYR A 262 9.45 3.63 3.17
C TYR A 262 10.22 4.18 1.98
N THR A 263 9.48 4.75 1.02
CA THR A 263 10.07 5.41 -0.16
C THR A 263 10.08 6.91 0.03
N ILE A 264 11.27 7.50 -0.01
CA ILE A 264 11.50 8.94 0.13
C ILE A 264 11.78 9.52 -1.26
N LEU A 265 11.02 10.54 -1.65
CA LEU A 265 11.15 11.23 -2.92
C LEU A 265 11.55 12.68 -2.66
N VAL A 266 12.69 13.12 -3.20
CA VAL A 266 13.21 14.48 -3.02
C VAL A 266 13.12 15.26 -4.32
N TYR A 267 12.26 16.26 -4.33
CA TYR A 267 12.06 17.17 -5.44
C TYR A 267 12.84 18.45 -5.27
N TYR A 268 13.28 19.00 -6.39
CA TYR A 268 13.98 20.27 -6.49
C TYR A 268 13.39 21.16 -7.59
N ARG A 269 13.06 22.40 -7.23
CA ARG A 269 12.59 23.43 -8.15
C ARG A 269 13.29 24.75 -7.85
N PRO A 270 14.32 25.13 -8.63
CA PRO A 270 14.94 26.44 -8.48
C PRO A 270 13.98 27.56 -8.91
N PHE A 271 14.24 28.77 -8.44
CA PHE A 271 13.53 29.95 -8.90
C PHE A 271 13.58 30.07 -10.43
N GLY A 272 12.41 30.24 -11.06
CA GLY A 272 12.28 30.34 -12.52
C GLY A 272 12.23 29.00 -13.27
N ALA A 273 12.34 27.86 -12.58
CA ALA A 273 12.18 26.55 -13.22
C ALA A 273 10.71 26.27 -13.59
N ARG A 274 10.53 25.54 -14.70
CA ARG A 274 9.19 25.22 -15.24
C ARG A 274 8.57 23.98 -14.61
N TYR A 275 9.36 23.10 -14.00
CA TYR A 275 8.91 21.82 -13.46
C TYR A 275 9.72 21.43 -12.21
N ASP A 276 9.17 20.50 -11.43
CA ASP A 276 9.83 19.89 -10.28
C ASP A 276 10.68 18.70 -10.74
N ARG A 277 11.98 18.74 -10.43
CA ARG A 277 12.91 17.65 -10.72
C ARG A 277 12.93 16.68 -9.56
N LEU A 278 12.76 15.38 -9.80
CA LEU A 278 12.99 14.36 -8.78
C LEU A 278 14.48 14.06 -8.74
N ILE A 279 15.21 14.75 -7.86
CA ILE A 279 16.67 14.71 -7.80
C ILE A 279 17.20 13.52 -7.02
N GLY A 280 16.38 12.88 -6.19
CA GLY A 280 16.74 11.67 -5.46
C GLY A 280 15.51 10.87 -5.06
N ALA A 281 15.67 9.56 -5.03
CA ALA A 281 14.70 8.63 -4.47
C ALA A 281 15.44 7.49 -3.78
N THR A 282 14.95 7.06 -2.61
CA THR A 282 15.47 5.88 -1.92
C THR A 282 14.31 5.13 -1.26
N THR A 283 14.45 3.82 -1.11
CA THR A 283 13.52 2.98 -0.38
C THR A 283 14.29 2.24 0.71
N ILE A 284 13.81 2.32 1.94
CA ILE A 284 14.36 1.62 3.11
C ILE A 284 13.31 0.69 3.72
N SER A 285 13.74 -0.39 4.39
CA SER A 285 12.85 -1.26 5.17
C SER A 285 12.95 -0.88 6.64
N SER A 286 11.85 -0.96 7.39
CA SER A 286 11.85 -0.74 8.85
C SER A 286 12.70 -1.76 9.61
N ARG A 287 13.09 -2.88 8.99
CA ARG A 287 13.93 -3.92 9.58
C ARG A 287 15.42 -3.84 9.25
N ARG A 288 15.86 -2.97 8.33
CA ARG A 288 17.25 -2.95 7.82
C ARG A 288 17.90 -1.58 7.87
#